data_AF-A0A426S231-F1
#
_entry.id   AF-A0A426S231-F1
#
_cell.length_a   1.000
_cell.length_b   1.000
_cell.length_c   1.000
_cell.angle_alpha   90.00
_cell.angle_beta   90.00
_cell.angle_gamma   90.00
#
_symmetry.space_group_name_H-M   'P 1'
#
loop_
_entity.id
_entity.type
_entity.pdbx_description
1 polymer ?
#
loop_
_entity_poly.entity_id
_entity_poly.type
_entity_poly.pdbx_seq_one_letter_code
_entity_poly.pdbx_strand_id
1 'polypeptide(L)'
;MAAAAPWTAVAAVVVFGAFQMGLIPVPRSSPPAPAAGPASGPAEAVSLPGGGTSDGDQCGTKGYHHFPLPAGATDVEPPSPASPASGPQLSLSHYGYAADPDGEGGIVIGLRFTTPGTKKPLRVSRTLGGEGAAVEIEGPDGLVAGAHGLPVSWPSAARASASGTSGASVDVSDGGGGEIVVPAEALCPGHDGDSVARSLVPPADSTGTVTGPPPYRLVVSLRDPAVGTLRTTLGLPAGGGLLSAVNLVPAARS
;
A
#
# COMPACT_ATOMS: atom_id res chain seq x y z
N MET A 1 -8.74 54.03 -8.56
CA MET A 1 -7.99 54.19 -9.83
C MET A 1 -6.51 54.01 -9.48
N ALA A 2 -5.63 53.27 -10.18
CA ALA A 2 -5.70 52.25 -11.25
C ALA A 2 -4.24 51.71 -11.50
N ALA A 3 -3.91 50.60 -12.19
CA ALA A 3 -4.55 49.29 -12.40
C ALA A 3 -3.54 48.35 -13.16
N ALA A 4 -3.49 47.03 -12.83
CA ALA A 4 -2.61 45.98 -13.42
C ALA A 4 -1.07 46.18 -13.24
N ALA A 5 -0.22 45.20 -12.85
CA ALA A 5 0.00 43.78 -13.26
C ALA A 5 0.66 43.64 -14.67
N PRO A 6 1.31 42.53 -15.10
CA PRO A 6 1.75 41.30 -14.39
C PRO A 6 3.09 40.66 -14.91
N TRP A 7 4.19 40.55 -14.13
CA TRP A 7 5.41 39.80 -14.59
C TRP A 7 6.17 39.06 -13.47
N THR A 8 5.68 37.89 -13.04
CA THR A 8 6.39 36.96 -12.13
C THR A 8 6.20 35.48 -12.50
N ALA A 9 6.17 35.16 -13.80
CA ALA A 9 5.75 33.84 -14.30
C ALA A 9 6.82 33.01 -15.07
N VAL A 10 8.10 33.43 -15.10
CA VAL A 10 9.11 32.82 -16.00
C VAL A 10 10.27 32.09 -15.29
N ALA A 11 10.54 32.37 -14.01
CA ALA A 11 11.72 31.81 -13.33
C ALA A 11 11.59 30.33 -12.91
N ALA A 12 10.37 29.82 -12.68
CA ALA A 12 10.17 28.50 -12.07
C ALA A 12 10.42 27.30 -13.02
N VAL A 13 10.36 27.50 -14.34
CA VAL A 13 10.38 26.40 -15.33
C VAL A 13 11.80 25.92 -15.68
N VAL A 14 12.84 26.74 -15.42
CA VAL A 14 14.23 26.41 -15.83
C VAL A 14 14.95 25.54 -14.80
N VAL A 15 14.56 25.56 -13.53
CA VAL A 15 15.24 24.81 -12.46
C VAL A 15 14.98 23.29 -12.55
N PHE A 16 13.82 22.88 -13.06
CA PHE A 16 13.44 21.46 -13.16
C PHE A 16 14.24 20.67 -14.22
N GLY A 17 14.91 21.35 -15.17
CA GLY A 17 15.67 20.72 -16.24
C GLY A 17 17.16 20.51 -15.95
N ALA A 18 17.74 21.18 -14.94
CA ALA A 18 19.20 21.20 -14.73
C ALA A 18 19.71 20.17 -13.71
N PHE A 19 18.84 19.61 -12.86
CA PHE A 19 19.26 18.68 -11.81
C PHE A 19 19.61 17.27 -12.34
N GLN A 20 19.23 16.94 -13.59
CA GLN A 20 19.55 15.65 -14.21
C GLN A 20 21.01 15.50 -14.68
N MET A 21 21.86 16.54 -14.59
CA MET A 21 23.22 16.53 -15.17
C MET A 21 24.38 16.62 -14.17
N GLY A 22 24.14 16.66 -12.85
CA GLY A 22 25.18 16.39 -11.83
C GLY A 22 26.39 17.35 -11.76
N LEU A 23 26.28 18.61 -12.21
CA LEU A 23 27.40 19.54 -12.36
C LEU A 23 27.60 20.58 -11.23
N ILE A 24 27.13 20.33 -10.00
CA ILE A 24 27.40 21.21 -8.85
C ILE A 24 28.05 20.39 -7.70
N PRO A 25 29.37 20.50 -7.49
CA PRO A 25 30.04 19.88 -6.36
C PRO A 25 29.78 20.71 -5.09
N VAL A 26 29.08 20.13 -4.11
CA VAL A 26 28.89 20.73 -2.78
C VAL A 26 29.89 20.10 -1.80
N PRO A 27 30.75 20.89 -1.11
CA PRO A 27 31.73 20.34 -0.18
C PRO A 27 31.04 19.86 1.11
N ARG A 28 30.96 18.54 1.32
CA ARG A 28 30.47 17.95 2.58
C ARG A 28 31.58 17.92 3.63
N SER A 29 31.60 18.93 4.49
CA SER A 29 32.49 19.00 5.65
C SER A 29 31.91 18.25 6.87
N SER A 30 31.74 16.93 6.76
CA SER A 30 31.56 15.98 7.87
C SER A 30 31.74 14.55 7.33
N PRO A 31 32.41 13.64 8.06
CA PRO A 31 32.32 12.21 7.75
C PRO A 31 30.87 11.75 7.95
N PRO A 32 30.30 10.94 7.04
CA PRO A 32 29.03 10.29 7.33
C PRO A 32 29.20 9.38 8.55
N ALA A 33 28.17 9.32 9.41
CA ALA A 33 28.10 8.28 10.43
C ALA A 33 28.19 6.90 9.72
N PRO A 34 28.85 5.90 10.33
CA PRO A 34 28.88 4.57 9.75
C PRO A 34 27.45 4.07 9.61
N ALA A 35 27.06 3.69 8.40
CA ALA A 35 25.78 3.02 8.17
C ALA A 35 25.69 1.83 9.11
N ALA A 36 24.56 1.69 9.81
CA ALA A 36 24.31 0.54 10.66
C ALA A 36 24.45 -0.72 9.79
N GLY A 37 25.41 -1.59 10.15
CA GLY A 37 25.53 -2.89 9.51
C GLY A 37 24.24 -3.70 9.69
N PRO A 38 24.00 -4.73 8.86
CA PRO A 38 22.80 -5.55 8.97
C PRO A 38 22.65 -6.06 10.40
N ALA A 39 21.52 -5.71 11.03
CA ALA A 39 21.25 -6.06 12.42
C ALA A 39 21.22 -7.59 12.57
N SER A 40 22.27 -8.14 13.16
CA SER A 40 22.45 -9.58 13.35
C SER A 40 21.86 -10.02 14.69
N GLY A 41 20.53 -10.15 14.70
CA GLY A 41 19.75 -10.73 15.79
C GLY A 41 18.57 -11.55 15.24
N PRO A 42 17.86 -12.31 16.08
CA PRO A 42 16.54 -12.81 15.69
C PRO A 42 15.65 -11.61 15.36
N ALA A 43 14.82 -11.74 14.33
CA ALA A 43 13.84 -10.72 14.03
C ALA A 43 12.74 -10.74 15.10
N GLU A 44 12.33 -9.56 15.58
CA GLU A 44 11.37 -9.39 16.67
C GLU A 44 10.18 -8.56 16.19
N ALA A 45 8.99 -8.80 16.75
CA ALA A 45 7.84 -7.94 16.58
C ALA A 45 8.05 -6.62 17.36
N VAL A 46 8.08 -5.49 16.65
CA VAL A 46 8.35 -4.16 17.22
C VAL A 46 7.25 -3.17 16.85
N SER A 47 6.95 -2.24 17.75
CA SER A 47 6.05 -1.11 17.46
C SER A 47 6.66 -0.22 16.37
N LEU A 48 5.87 0.15 15.36
CA LEU A 48 6.35 0.87 14.20
C LEU A 48 6.22 2.40 14.33
N PRO A 49 7.12 3.18 13.71
CA PRO A 49 6.93 4.62 13.57
C PRO A 49 5.63 4.90 12.80
N GLY A 50 4.86 5.90 13.24
CA GLY A 50 3.54 6.21 12.68
C GLY A 50 2.39 5.32 13.18
N GLY A 51 2.68 4.14 13.73
CA GLY A 51 1.71 3.23 14.34
C GLY A 51 1.64 1.86 13.66
N GLY A 52 1.05 0.88 14.37
CA GLY A 52 1.09 -0.53 14.00
C GLY A 52 2.29 -1.26 14.61
N THR A 53 2.47 -2.51 14.21
CA THR A 53 3.47 -3.45 14.73
C THR A 53 4.05 -4.26 13.59
N SER A 54 5.37 -4.44 13.59
CA SER A 54 6.10 -5.32 12.68
C SER A 54 5.79 -6.79 12.98
N ASP A 55 5.57 -7.60 11.94
CA ASP A 55 5.51 -9.07 12.03
C ASP A 55 6.92 -9.69 11.92
N GLY A 56 7.94 -8.99 12.46
CA GLY A 56 9.34 -9.38 12.35
C GLY A 56 9.64 -10.76 12.93
N ASP A 57 8.93 -11.19 13.97
CA ASP A 57 9.03 -12.54 14.53
C ASP A 57 8.60 -13.66 13.54
N GLN A 58 8.00 -13.29 12.41
CA GLN A 58 7.52 -14.18 11.34
C GLN A 58 8.41 -14.15 10.09
N CYS A 59 9.55 -13.45 10.11
CA CYS A 59 10.48 -13.37 8.99
C CYS A 59 10.93 -14.76 8.49
N GLY A 60 10.86 -14.98 7.17
CA GLY A 60 11.12 -16.27 6.53
C GLY A 60 9.98 -17.30 6.63
N THR A 61 8.88 -16.99 7.32
CA THR A 61 7.69 -17.86 7.32
C THR A 61 6.99 -17.78 5.96
N LYS A 62 6.68 -18.95 5.37
CA LYS A 62 5.95 -19.05 4.09
C LYS A 62 4.45 -19.11 4.32
N GLY A 63 3.68 -18.37 3.50
CA GLY A 63 2.23 -18.29 3.62
C GLY A 63 1.74 -17.63 4.92
N TYR A 64 2.55 -16.74 5.52
CA TYR A 64 2.13 -15.96 6.67
C TYR A 64 1.09 -14.91 6.27
N HIS A 65 -0.01 -14.85 7.02
CA HIS A 65 -1.03 -13.80 6.92
C HIS A 65 -1.53 -13.44 8.31
N HIS A 66 -1.56 -12.15 8.63
CA HIS A 66 -2.08 -11.67 9.90
C HIS A 66 -3.59 -11.90 10.00
N PHE A 67 -4.31 -11.58 8.91
CA PHE A 67 -5.73 -11.93 8.79
C PHE A 67 -5.92 -13.22 7.99
N PRO A 68 -6.60 -14.25 8.55
CA PRO A 68 -6.87 -15.48 7.82
C PRO A 68 -7.62 -15.23 6.51
N LEU A 69 -6.98 -15.55 5.39
CA LEU A 69 -7.60 -15.46 4.07
C LEU A 69 -8.77 -16.46 3.96
N PRO A 70 -9.91 -16.08 3.36
CA PRO A 70 -11.06 -16.96 3.25
C PRO A 70 -10.78 -18.13 2.30
N ALA A 71 -11.36 -19.31 2.57
CA ALA A 71 -11.18 -20.48 1.71
C ALA A 71 -11.58 -20.17 0.25
N GLY A 72 -10.64 -20.38 -0.68
CA GLY A 72 -10.80 -20.03 -2.09
C GLY A 72 -10.25 -18.65 -2.49
N ALA A 73 -9.81 -17.81 -1.54
CA ALA A 73 -8.79 -16.81 -1.82
C ALA A 73 -7.46 -17.55 -1.98
N THR A 74 -7.22 -18.05 -3.18
CA THR A 74 -5.93 -18.63 -3.54
C THR A 74 -4.90 -17.52 -3.68
N ASP A 75 -3.68 -17.82 -3.26
CA ASP A 75 -2.43 -17.13 -3.60
C ASP A 75 -2.08 -17.19 -5.11
N VAL A 76 -3.08 -17.49 -5.94
CA VAL A 76 -3.01 -17.78 -7.35
C VAL A 76 -4.11 -16.98 -8.02
N GLU A 77 -3.67 -16.02 -8.82
CA GLU A 77 -4.36 -15.30 -9.89
C GLU A 77 -5.74 -14.67 -9.58
N PRO A 78 -5.95 -13.36 -9.86
CA PRO A 78 -7.27 -12.75 -9.71
C PRO A 78 -8.33 -13.50 -10.54
N PRO A 79 -9.57 -13.64 -10.03
CA PRO A 79 -10.61 -14.39 -10.72
C PRO A 79 -10.83 -13.85 -12.14
N SER A 80 -10.91 -14.77 -13.10
CA SER A 80 -11.08 -14.44 -14.52
C SER A 80 -12.26 -13.47 -14.73
N PRO A 81 -12.13 -12.44 -15.60
CA PRO A 81 -13.16 -11.43 -15.83
C PRO A 81 -14.50 -11.98 -16.34
N ALA A 82 -14.58 -13.27 -16.68
CA ALA A 82 -15.82 -13.98 -17.02
C ALA A 82 -16.81 -14.12 -15.84
N SER A 83 -16.36 -13.99 -14.58
CA SER A 83 -17.22 -13.90 -13.41
C SER A 83 -17.03 -12.54 -12.73
N PRO A 84 -17.91 -11.55 -12.97
CA PRO A 84 -17.83 -10.28 -12.26
C PRO A 84 -18.06 -10.52 -10.77
N ALA A 85 -17.03 -10.25 -9.97
CA ALA A 85 -17.11 -10.36 -8.53
C ALA A 85 -18.21 -9.44 -7.99
N SER A 86 -19.03 -9.96 -7.08
CA SER A 86 -20.16 -9.24 -6.50
C SER A 86 -19.83 -8.71 -5.11
N GLY A 87 -20.21 -7.46 -4.84
CA GLY A 87 -20.02 -6.82 -3.54
C GLY A 87 -18.69 -6.06 -3.40
N PRO A 88 -18.33 -5.65 -2.17
CA PRO A 88 -17.15 -4.82 -1.94
C PRO A 88 -15.84 -5.56 -2.24
N GLN A 89 -14.90 -4.85 -2.87
CA GLN A 89 -13.56 -5.30 -3.19
C GLN A 89 -12.51 -4.26 -2.78
N LEU A 90 -11.28 -4.73 -2.57
CA LEU A 90 -10.08 -3.93 -2.46
C LEU A 90 -9.17 -4.24 -3.67
N SER A 91 -8.42 -3.26 -4.11
CA SER A 91 -7.42 -3.38 -5.18
C SER A 91 -6.25 -2.46 -4.85
N LEU A 92 -5.04 -2.82 -5.31
CA LEU A 92 -3.86 -1.97 -5.21
C LEU A 92 -3.90 -0.97 -6.37
N SER A 93 -3.77 0.33 -6.09
CA SER A 93 -3.75 1.39 -7.11
C SER A 93 -2.33 1.74 -7.56
N HIS A 94 -1.37 1.64 -6.64
CA HIS A 94 0.07 1.74 -6.88
C HIS A 94 0.82 1.13 -5.69
N TYR A 95 2.10 0.83 -5.88
CA TYR A 95 3.05 0.52 -4.81
C TYR A 95 4.47 0.86 -5.26
N GLY A 96 5.33 1.25 -4.33
CA GLY A 96 6.72 1.62 -4.63
C GLY A 96 7.46 2.13 -3.40
N TYR A 97 8.76 2.36 -3.52
CA TYR A 97 9.57 2.94 -2.45
C TYR A 97 9.58 4.48 -2.54
N ALA A 98 9.34 5.14 -1.41
CA ALA A 98 9.55 6.57 -1.25
C ALA A 98 10.70 6.78 -0.26
N ALA A 99 11.79 7.39 -0.72
CA ALA A 99 12.91 7.77 0.13
C ALA A 99 12.65 9.12 0.79
N ASP A 100 12.76 9.19 2.12
CA ASP A 100 12.74 10.46 2.83
C ASP A 100 14.07 11.23 2.64
N PRO A 101 14.07 12.57 2.79
CA PRO A 101 15.28 13.39 2.60
C PRO A 101 16.45 13.00 3.49
N ASP A 102 16.14 12.43 4.67
CA ASP A 102 17.11 12.01 5.68
C ASP A 102 17.56 10.53 5.51
N GLY A 103 16.98 9.80 4.55
CA GLY A 103 17.43 8.48 4.08
C GLY A 103 16.59 7.27 4.52
N GLU A 104 15.76 7.43 5.55
CA GLU A 104 14.86 6.37 6.07
C GLU A 104 13.53 6.38 5.29
N GLY A 105 13.50 5.69 4.14
CA GLY A 105 12.29 5.59 3.33
C GLY A 105 11.34 4.46 3.71
N GLY A 106 10.18 4.41 3.06
CA GLY A 106 9.16 3.39 3.24
C GLY A 106 8.57 2.88 1.93
N ILE A 107 7.95 1.70 1.99
CA ILE A 107 7.15 1.17 0.87
C ILE A 107 5.75 1.77 0.97
N VAL A 108 5.42 2.66 0.04
CA VAL A 108 4.12 3.31 -0.07
C VAL A 108 3.20 2.43 -0.90
N ILE A 109 1.98 2.20 -0.42
CA ILE A 109 0.98 1.33 -1.05
C ILE A 109 -0.37 2.05 -1.14
N GLY A 110 -0.78 2.36 -2.36
CA GLY A 110 -2.07 2.95 -2.66
C GLY A 110 -3.18 1.91 -2.70
N LEU A 111 -4.28 2.21 -2.03
CA LEU A 111 -5.50 1.40 -1.98
C LEU A 111 -6.59 1.99 -2.89
N ARG A 112 -7.42 1.12 -3.46
CA ARG A 112 -8.65 1.50 -4.15
C ARG A 112 -9.76 0.52 -3.80
N PHE A 113 -10.87 1.06 -3.31
CA PHE A 113 -12.08 0.30 -3.01
C PHE A 113 -13.04 0.34 -4.20
N THR A 114 -13.79 -0.74 -4.43
CA THR A 114 -14.88 -0.76 -5.41
C THR A 114 -16.07 -1.56 -4.87
N THR A 115 -17.27 -1.27 -5.37
CA THR A 115 -18.50 -1.99 -5.00
C THR A 115 -19.26 -2.44 -6.26
N PRO A 116 -18.67 -3.31 -7.11
CA PRO A 116 -19.31 -3.82 -8.32
C PRO A 116 -20.70 -4.43 -8.05
N GLY A 117 -21.62 -4.19 -8.99
CA GLY A 117 -22.99 -4.70 -8.94
C GLY A 117 -23.93 -3.97 -7.99
N THR A 118 -23.50 -2.90 -7.29
CA THR A 118 -24.37 -2.14 -6.38
C THR A 118 -24.18 -0.63 -6.47
N LYS A 119 -25.22 0.12 -6.10
CA LYS A 119 -25.18 1.57 -5.86
C LYS A 119 -25.21 1.93 -4.37
N LYS A 120 -25.20 0.92 -3.48
CA LYS A 120 -25.13 1.15 -2.02
C LYS A 120 -23.73 1.63 -1.66
N PRO A 121 -23.59 2.74 -0.93
CA PRO A 121 -22.27 3.25 -0.56
C PRO A 121 -21.57 2.33 0.44
N LEU A 122 -20.25 2.27 0.37
CA LEU A 122 -19.38 1.67 1.39
C LEU A 122 -18.75 2.78 2.22
N ARG A 123 -19.01 2.77 3.53
CA ARG A 123 -18.40 3.67 4.50
C ARG A 123 -17.63 2.86 5.54
N VAL A 124 -16.32 2.84 5.41
CA VAL A 124 -15.41 2.19 6.37
C VAL A 124 -15.13 3.13 7.54
N SER A 125 -14.74 2.60 8.70
CA SER A 125 -14.21 3.45 9.77
C SER A 125 -12.81 3.96 9.40
N ARG A 126 -12.41 5.13 9.92
CA ARG A 126 -11.07 5.69 9.66
C ARG A 126 -9.93 4.78 10.12
N THR A 127 -10.19 3.95 11.14
CA THR A 127 -9.23 3.04 11.78
C THR A 127 -9.44 1.58 11.36
N LEU A 128 -10.25 1.31 10.32
CA LEU A 128 -10.52 -0.03 9.78
C LEU A 128 -10.85 -1.06 10.86
N GLY A 129 -12.09 -1.00 11.37
CA GLY A 129 -12.53 -1.81 12.51
C GLY A 129 -11.84 -1.53 13.86
N GLY A 130 -10.73 -0.77 13.89
CA GLY A 130 -9.85 -0.63 15.05
C GLY A 130 -8.64 -1.59 15.03
N GLU A 131 -8.60 -2.52 14.07
CA GLU A 131 -7.49 -3.47 13.84
C GLU A 131 -6.50 -2.93 12.79
N GLY A 132 -6.83 -1.85 12.08
CA GLY A 132 -5.97 -1.25 11.06
C GLY A 132 -5.90 -2.08 9.78
N ALA A 133 -4.86 -1.82 8.98
CA ALA A 133 -4.48 -2.67 7.86
C ALA A 133 -3.32 -3.60 8.24
N ALA A 134 -3.29 -4.76 7.61
CA ALA A 134 -2.13 -5.65 7.57
C ALA A 134 -1.54 -5.67 6.16
N VAL A 135 -0.22 -5.74 6.09
CA VAL A 135 0.56 -5.82 4.86
C VAL A 135 1.60 -6.91 5.02
N GLU A 136 1.56 -7.89 4.12
CA GLU A 136 2.51 -8.99 4.07
C GLU A 136 3.25 -8.97 2.73
N ILE A 137 4.58 -8.93 2.74
CA ILE A 137 5.41 -9.09 1.54
C ILE A 137 6.22 -10.38 1.66
N GLU A 138 5.96 -11.31 0.76
CA GLU A 138 6.56 -12.64 0.72
C GLU A 138 7.44 -12.82 -0.53
N GLY A 139 8.71 -13.17 -0.31
CA GLY A 139 9.64 -13.57 -1.35
C GLY A 139 9.74 -15.09 -1.50
N PRO A 140 10.64 -15.60 -2.37
CA PRO A 140 10.81 -17.04 -2.62
C PRO A 140 11.09 -17.88 -1.36
N ASP A 141 11.69 -17.25 -0.33
CA ASP A 141 12.10 -17.89 0.92
C ASP A 141 11.16 -17.61 2.11
N GLY A 142 10.06 -16.88 1.91
CA GLY A 142 9.07 -16.53 2.93
C GLY A 142 8.93 -15.03 3.14
N LEU A 143 8.30 -14.64 4.24
CA LEU A 143 8.06 -13.24 4.61
C LEU A 143 9.37 -12.44 4.64
N VAL A 144 9.44 -11.36 3.86
CA VAL A 144 10.57 -10.41 3.78
C VAL A 144 10.23 -9.03 4.35
N ALA A 145 8.93 -8.74 4.52
CA ALA A 145 8.43 -7.62 5.31
C ALA A 145 7.01 -7.95 5.77
N GLY A 146 6.63 -7.52 6.96
CA GLY A 146 5.29 -7.73 7.49
C GLY A 146 4.93 -6.70 8.55
N ALA A 147 3.71 -6.18 8.51
CA ALA A 147 3.20 -5.33 9.56
C ALA A 147 1.67 -5.33 9.62
N HIS A 148 1.13 -5.22 10.84
CA HIS A 148 -0.30 -5.11 11.11
C HIS A 148 -0.62 -3.90 12.00
N GLY A 149 -1.90 -3.56 12.11
CA GLY A 149 -2.32 -2.34 12.82
C GLY A 149 -1.92 -1.04 12.11
N LEU A 150 -1.47 -1.11 10.84
CA LEU A 150 -0.99 0.05 10.11
C LEU A 150 -2.13 1.06 9.88
N PRO A 151 -1.88 2.36 10.09
CA PRO A 151 -2.84 3.41 9.78
C PRO A 151 -3.00 3.57 8.26
N VAL A 152 -4.20 3.94 7.82
CA VAL A 152 -4.45 4.36 6.44
C VAL A 152 -4.59 5.87 6.38
N SER A 153 -3.73 6.50 5.57
CA SER A 153 -3.85 7.89 5.16
C SER A 153 -4.93 8.03 4.09
N TRP A 154 -5.82 9.01 4.23
CA TRP A 154 -6.97 9.19 3.34
C TRP A 154 -6.84 10.50 2.53
N PRO A 155 -6.26 10.47 1.31
CA PRO A 155 -6.03 11.68 0.53
C PRO A 155 -7.35 12.33 0.08
N SER A 156 -7.59 13.52 0.64
CA SER A 156 -8.49 14.57 0.12
C SER A 156 -9.97 14.22 -0.16
N ALA A 157 -10.70 13.74 0.85
CA ALA A 157 -12.14 14.03 0.98
C ALA A 157 -12.57 14.23 2.43
N ALA A 158 -12.16 15.35 3.05
CA ALA A 158 -12.64 15.78 4.37
C ALA A 158 -14.11 16.26 4.37
N ARG A 159 -15.00 15.63 3.60
CA ARG A 159 -16.43 15.57 3.91
C ARG A 159 -16.66 14.60 5.08
N ALA A 160 -16.09 14.95 6.23
CA ALA A 160 -16.81 14.70 7.47
C ALA A 160 -18.18 15.37 7.28
N SER A 161 -19.22 14.53 7.23
CA SER A 161 -20.53 14.88 6.69
C SER A 161 -21.05 16.21 7.25
N ALA A 162 -21.54 17.11 6.39
CA ALA A 162 -22.37 18.26 6.80
C ALA A 162 -23.76 17.84 7.32
N SER A 163 -23.85 16.63 7.87
CA SER A 163 -24.99 15.99 8.50
C SER A 163 -24.44 15.10 9.62
N GLY A 164 -24.23 15.72 10.79
CA GLY A 164 -24.35 15.17 12.15
C GLY A 164 -23.46 14.03 12.62
N THR A 165 -22.87 13.23 11.74
CA THR A 165 -22.08 12.05 12.11
C THR A 165 -20.61 12.44 12.22
N SER A 166 -19.99 12.09 13.35
CA SER A 166 -18.59 12.39 13.63
C SER A 166 -17.65 11.90 12.52
N GLY A 167 -16.46 12.50 12.41
CA GLY A 167 -15.45 12.16 11.41
C GLY A 167 -14.86 10.76 11.50
N ALA A 168 -15.51 9.81 12.18
CA ALA A 168 -15.07 8.44 12.42
C ALA A 168 -15.14 7.51 11.19
N SER A 169 -15.76 7.94 10.08
CA SER A 169 -15.89 7.13 8.85
C SER A 169 -15.42 7.85 7.59
N VAL A 170 -15.12 7.07 6.55
CA VAL A 170 -14.68 7.49 5.22
C VAL A 170 -15.59 6.84 4.19
N ASP A 171 -16.15 7.63 3.27
CA ASP A 171 -16.93 7.14 2.14
C ASP A 171 -15.97 6.79 0.99
N VAL A 172 -15.95 5.51 0.60
CA VAL A 172 -15.00 4.98 -0.40
C VAL A 172 -15.70 4.51 -1.69
N SER A 173 -16.99 4.86 -1.84
CA SER A 173 -17.89 4.32 -2.86
C SER A 173 -17.50 4.65 -4.30
N ASP A 174 -16.96 5.84 -4.56
CA ASP A 174 -16.68 6.35 -5.91
C ASP A 174 -15.27 5.99 -6.42
N GLY A 175 -14.78 4.79 -6.08
CA GLY A 175 -13.37 4.42 -6.31
C GLY A 175 -12.41 5.14 -5.37
N GLY A 176 -12.91 5.54 -4.19
CA GLY A 176 -12.14 6.20 -3.14
C GLY A 176 -10.97 5.34 -2.69
N GLY A 177 -9.87 6.00 -2.32
CA GLY A 177 -8.61 5.35 -2.00
C GLY A 177 -8.02 5.86 -0.69
N GLY A 178 -7.14 5.04 -0.14
CA GLY A 178 -6.27 5.37 0.98
C GLY A 178 -4.84 5.00 0.63
N GLU A 179 -3.91 5.28 1.53
CA GLU A 179 -2.48 4.99 1.37
C GLU A 179 -1.95 4.41 2.67
N ILE A 180 -1.15 3.35 2.57
CA ILE A 180 -0.40 2.75 3.67
C ILE A 180 1.09 3.03 3.41
N VAL A 181 1.84 3.30 4.47
CA VAL A 181 3.31 3.27 4.44
C VAL A 181 3.78 2.12 5.29
N VAL A 182 4.58 1.23 4.71
CA VAL A 182 5.34 0.21 5.43
C VAL A 182 6.74 0.78 5.67
N PRO A 183 7.10 1.12 6.91
CA PRO A 183 8.40 1.73 7.22
C PRO A 183 9.52 0.68 7.21
N ALA A 184 10.78 1.13 7.21
CA ALA A 184 11.94 0.24 7.10
C ALA A 184 12.04 -0.79 8.24
N GLU A 185 11.53 -0.48 9.43
CA GLU A 185 11.52 -1.37 10.61
C GLU A 185 10.50 -2.53 10.50
N ALA A 186 9.64 -2.51 9.49
CA ALA A 186 8.78 -3.64 9.13
C ALA A 186 9.44 -4.61 8.14
N LEU A 187 10.65 -4.30 7.66
CA LEU A 187 11.44 -5.19 6.80
C LEU A 187 12.17 -6.25 7.64
N CYS A 188 12.31 -7.45 7.10
CA CYS A 188 13.11 -8.50 7.70
C CYS A 188 14.61 -8.18 7.63
N PRO A 189 15.42 -8.63 8.62
CA PRO A 189 16.86 -8.33 8.66
C PRO A 189 17.58 -8.71 7.36
N GLY A 190 18.33 -7.75 6.80
CA GLY A 190 19.07 -7.91 5.55
C GLY A 190 18.30 -7.55 4.28
N HIS A 191 17.02 -7.18 4.38
CA HIS A 191 16.24 -6.64 3.26
C HIS A 191 16.31 -5.11 3.18
N ASP A 192 16.38 -4.59 1.96
CA ASP A 192 16.37 -3.16 1.63
C ASP A 192 15.03 -2.77 1.00
N GLY A 193 14.45 -1.63 1.42
CA GLY A 193 13.09 -1.23 1.04
C GLY A 193 12.91 -0.96 -0.45
N ASP A 194 13.91 -0.37 -1.12
CA ASP A 194 13.89 -0.13 -2.57
C ASP A 194 14.03 -1.45 -3.34
N SER A 195 14.93 -2.34 -2.92
CA SER A 195 15.08 -3.68 -3.48
C SER A 195 13.81 -4.53 -3.34
N VAL A 196 13.16 -4.49 -2.17
CA VAL A 196 11.86 -5.16 -1.92
C VAL A 196 10.78 -4.56 -2.82
N ALA A 197 10.64 -3.22 -2.87
CA ALA A 197 9.64 -2.56 -3.70
C ALA A 197 9.82 -2.83 -5.20
N ARG A 198 11.08 -2.84 -5.70
CA ARG A 198 11.39 -3.22 -7.09
C ARG A 198 11.01 -4.68 -7.38
N SER A 199 11.10 -5.55 -6.39
CA SER A 199 10.72 -6.97 -6.49
C SER A 199 9.20 -7.20 -6.46
N LEU A 200 8.39 -6.20 -6.10
CA LEU A 200 6.92 -6.24 -6.21
C LEU A 200 6.40 -6.04 -7.64
N VAL A 201 7.23 -5.53 -8.55
CA VAL A 201 6.83 -5.18 -9.91
C VAL A 201 6.93 -6.42 -10.81
N PRO A 202 5.89 -6.76 -11.59
CA PRO A 202 5.96 -7.86 -12.56
C PRO A 202 7.04 -7.61 -13.61
N PRO A 203 7.85 -8.62 -13.98
CA PRO A 203 8.81 -8.50 -15.06
C PRO A 203 8.08 -8.24 -16.39
N ALA A 204 8.68 -7.39 -17.23
CA ALA A 204 8.19 -7.09 -18.57
C ALA A 204 9.32 -7.15 -19.60
N ASP A 205 8.97 -7.45 -20.85
CA ASP A 205 9.91 -7.40 -21.97
C ASP A 205 10.14 -5.96 -22.49
N SER A 206 10.97 -5.82 -23.52
CA SER A 206 11.26 -4.52 -24.15
C SER A 206 10.08 -3.85 -24.85
N THR A 207 8.93 -4.53 -24.97
CA THR A 207 7.67 -3.97 -25.49
C THR A 207 6.72 -3.53 -24.37
N GLY A 208 7.08 -3.80 -23.10
CA GLY A 208 6.21 -3.58 -21.94
C GLY A 208 5.22 -4.71 -21.69
N THR A 209 5.36 -5.85 -22.38
CA THR A 209 4.50 -7.02 -22.15
C THR A 209 4.95 -7.74 -20.88
N VAL A 210 4.05 -7.94 -19.92
CA VAL A 210 4.34 -8.68 -18.68
C VAL A 210 4.69 -10.13 -19.02
N THR A 211 5.85 -10.60 -18.57
CA THR A 211 6.41 -11.92 -18.92
C THR A 211 6.26 -12.96 -17.82
N GLY A 212 5.78 -12.57 -16.63
CA GLY A 212 5.57 -13.49 -15.51
C GLY A 212 4.98 -12.79 -14.28
N PRO A 213 4.77 -13.54 -13.17
CA PRO A 213 4.39 -12.96 -11.89
C PRO A 213 5.53 -12.09 -11.32
N PRO A 214 5.23 -11.13 -10.42
CA PRO A 214 6.26 -10.39 -9.69
C PRO A 214 7.10 -11.36 -8.84
N PRO A 215 8.42 -11.13 -8.70
CA PRO A 215 9.29 -11.95 -7.86
C PRO A 215 8.81 -12.07 -6.41
N TYR A 216 8.31 -10.97 -5.84
CA TYR A 216 7.75 -10.91 -4.49
C TYR A 216 6.24 -10.64 -4.55
N ARG A 217 5.50 -11.33 -3.69
CA ARG A 217 4.07 -11.17 -3.50
C ARG A 217 3.81 -10.13 -2.42
N LEU A 218 3.05 -9.09 -2.76
CA LEU A 218 2.44 -8.16 -1.81
C LEU A 218 0.99 -8.58 -1.59
N VAL A 219 0.61 -8.79 -0.33
CA VAL A 219 -0.77 -8.88 0.13
C VAL A 219 -1.06 -7.70 1.04
N VAL A 220 -2.22 -7.08 0.85
CA VAL A 220 -2.78 -6.11 1.79
C VAL A 220 -4.13 -6.63 2.23
N SER A 221 -4.39 -6.65 3.54
CA SER A 221 -5.65 -7.10 4.10
C SER A 221 -6.17 -6.13 5.16
N LEU A 222 -7.48 -5.97 5.24
CA LEU A 222 -8.14 -5.09 6.21
C LEU A 222 -9.50 -5.64 6.63
N ARG A 223 -9.88 -5.39 7.88
CA ARG A 223 -11.17 -5.80 8.45
C ARG A 223 -12.00 -4.58 8.83
N ASP A 224 -13.22 -4.48 8.29
CA ASP A 224 -14.17 -3.46 8.74
C ASP A 224 -15.61 -4.03 8.81
N PRO A 225 -16.34 -3.87 9.93
CA PRO A 225 -17.71 -4.34 10.06
C PRO A 225 -18.69 -3.80 9.00
N ALA A 226 -18.43 -2.64 8.41
CA ALA A 226 -19.25 -2.09 7.32
C ALA A 226 -19.16 -2.93 6.04
N VAL A 227 -18.03 -3.59 5.77
CA VAL A 227 -17.87 -4.51 4.64
C VAL A 227 -18.78 -5.74 4.82
N GLY A 228 -18.79 -6.32 6.02
CA GLY A 228 -19.64 -7.48 6.35
C GLY A 228 -21.12 -7.12 6.33
N THR A 229 -21.45 -5.92 6.83
CA THR A 229 -22.80 -5.34 6.75
C THR A 229 -23.24 -5.19 5.29
N LEU A 230 -22.42 -4.55 4.44
CA LEU A 230 -22.74 -4.36 3.02
C LEU A 230 -22.95 -5.69 2.31
N ARG A 231 -22.05 -6.66 2.47
CA ARG A 231 -22.18 -8.04 1.92
C ARG A 231 -23.50 -8.68 2.33
N THR A 232 -23.83 -8.64 3.61
CA THR A 232 -25.11 -9.16 4.13
C THR A 232 -26.31 -8.48 3.46
N THR A 233 -26.28 -7.16 3.28
CA THR A 233 -27.37 -6.43 2.61
C THR A 233 -27.46 -6.67 1.09
N LEU A 234 -26.50 -7.39 0.51
CA LEU A 234 -26.48 -7.83 -0.89
C LEU A 234 -26.80 -9.33 -1.03
N GLY A 235 -27.10 -10.03 0.06
CA GLY A 235 -27.31 -11.48 0.07
C GLY A 235 -26.03 -12.30 -0.11
N LEU A 236 -24.86 -11.68 0.06
CA LEU A 236 -23.55 -12.33 -0.07
C LEU A 236 -23.11 -12.91 1.29
N PRO A 237 -22.26 -13.97 1.29
CA PRO A 237 -21.63 -14.44 2.51
C PRO A 237 -20.92 -13.30 3.25
N ALA A 238 -21.13 -13.18 4.56
CA ALA A 238 -20.68 -12.01 5.33
C ALA A 238 -19.14 -11.83 5.33
N GLY A 239 -18.38 -12.90 5.09
CA GLY A 239 -16.92 -12.84 4.85
C GLY A 239 -16.10 -12.21 5.98
N GLY A 240 -16.62 -12.19 7.21
CA GLY A 240 -15.97 -11.59 8.38
C GLY A 240 -15.65 -10.09 8.28
N GLY A 241 -16.22 -9.38 7.30
CA GLY A 241 -15.85 -7.98 7.00
C GLY A 241 -14.44 -7.79 6.44
N LEU A 242 -13.76 -8.86 6.00
CA LEU A 242 -12.41 -8.80 5.44
C LEU A 242 -12.45 -8.35 3.96
N LEU A 243 -11.53 -7.45 3.59
CA LEU A 243 -11.10 -7.25 2.21
C LEU A 243 -9.60 -7.54 2.10
N SER A 244 -9.17 -8.08 0.97
CA SER A 244 -7.77 -8.25 0.64
C SER A 244 -7.51 -7.86 -0.83
N ALA A 245 -6.26 -7.50 -1.12
CA ALA A 245 -5.75 -7.23 -2.46
C ALA A 245 -4.33 -7.78 -2.59
N VAL A 246 -3.94 -8.16 -3.81
CA VAL A 246 -2.63 -8.75 -4.12
C VAL A 246 -2.03 -8.09 -5.36
N ASN A 247 -0.70 -8.11 -5.51
CA ASN A 247 0.00 -7.56 -6.70
C ASN A 247 0.06 -8.50 -7.91
N LEU A 248 -0.58 -9.67 -7.85
CA LEU A 248 -0.61 -10.64 -8.95
C LEU A 248 -1.47 -10.16 -10.12
N VAL A 249 -0.91 -10.22 -11.33
CA VAL A 249 -1.61 -9.91 -12.59
C VAL A 249 -2.22 -11.20 -13.17
N PRO A 250 -3.43 -11.20 -13.75
CA PRO A 250 -3.97 -12.35 -14.47
C PRO A 250 -3.03 -12.79 -15.59
N ALA A 251 -2.78 -14.10 -15.71
CA ALA A 251 -1.99 -14.63 -16.80
C ALA A 251 -2.80 -14.52 -18.09
N ALA A 252 -2.21 -13.92 -19.12
CA ALA A 252 -2.78 -14.01 -20.46
C ALA A 252 -2.73 -15.47 -20.91
N ARG A 253 -3.89 -16.14 -20.92
CA ARG A 253 -4.00 -17.50 -21.46
C ARG A 253 -3.70 -17.48 -22.96
N SER A 254 -2.58 -18.07 -23.34
CA SER A 254 -2.18 -18.40 -24.71
C SER A 254 -3.04 -19.54 -25.28
#